data_AF-A0A5C4RBF6-F1
#
_entry.id   AF-A0A5C4RBF6-F1
#
_cell.length_a   1.000
_cell.length_b   1.000
_cell.length_c   1.000
_cell.angle_alpha   90.00
_cell.angle_beta   90.00
_cell.angle_gamma   90.00
#
_symmetry.space_group_name_H-M   'P 1'
#
loop_
_entity.id
_entity.type
_entity.pdbx_description
1 polymer ?
#
loop_
_entity_poly.entity_id
_entity_poly.type
_entity_poly.pdbx_seq_one_letter_code
_entity_poly.pdbx_strand_id
1 'polypeptide(L)'
;MFSLLQEAATTAVETTEGAIVIDDAATHGADAATHGVDAAGHAAEAAGLPQLDIATFGNQIFWLVVTLVVLYLVLSRVALPRIAAVLSDRQGAVTGDLMAAEEFKLKAREAEAAYDKALADARTEAQAIVARNRAEIQAQLDQAIAKADAEIAARTAESEARIREVRASADVSAREVAQDVTAELVRTFGGQADDATVGAALDGRMKGAVQ
;
A
#
# COMPACT_ATOMS: atom_id res chain seq x y z
N MET A 1 -23.29 -4.04 -9.39
CA MET A 1 -22.96 -4.30 -7.98
C MET A 1 -23.52 -3.24 -7.01
N PHE A 2 -24.06 -2.12 -7.49
CA PHE A 2 -24.71 -1.08 -6.66
C PHE A 2 -26.19 -1.37 -6.30
N SER A 3 -26.80 -2.42 -6.87
CA SER A 3 -28.22 -2.73 -6.71
C SER A 3 -28.55 -3.52 -5.43
N LEU A 4 -27.62 -4.36 -4.96
CA LEU A 4 -27.89 -5.28 -3.84
C LEU A 4 -27.83 -4.59 -2.46
N LEU A 5 -27.16 -3.45 -2.35
CA LEU A 5 -27.09 -2.66 -1.11
C LEU A 5 -28.30 -1.75 -0.93
N GLN A 6 -28.95 -1.33 -2.02
CA GLN A 6 -30.16 -0.50 -1.97
C GLN A 6 -31.41 -1.34 -1.70
N GLU A 7 -31.42 -2.60 -2.13
CA GLU A 7 -32.49 -3.55 -1.84
C GLU A 7 -32.52 -3.93 -0.34
N ALA A 8 -31.36 -4.12 0.29
CA ALA A 8 -31.26 -4.43 1.72
C ALA A 8 -31.66 -3.27 2.65
N ALA A 9 -31.53 -2.01 2.20
CA ALA A 9 -31.93 -0.84 2.99
C ALA A 9 -33.45 -0.62 2.98
N THR A 10 -34.14 -0.95 1.88
CA THR A 10 -35.61 -0.88 1.79
C THR A 10 -36.28 -1.99 2.60
N THR A 11 -35.69 -3.19 2.69
CA THR A 11 -36.26 -4.30 3.49
C THR A 11 -36.25 -4.00 5.00
N ALA A 12 -35.31 -3.17 5.47
CA ALA A 12 -35.23 -2.80 6.88
C ALA A 12 -36.28 -1.75 7.30
N VAL A 13 -36.77 -0.93 6.36
CA VAL A 13 -37.74 0.15 6.64
C VAL A 13 -39.18 -0.38 6.67
N GLU A 14 -39.53 -1.39 5.86
CA GLU A 14 -40.90 -1.95 5.84
C GLU A 14 -41.23 -2.89 7.01
N THR A 15 -40.24 -3.36 7.77
CA THR A 15 -40.48 -4.36 8.85
C THR A 15 -40.96 -3.74 10.17
N THR A 16 -41.04 -2.40 10.29
CA THR A 16 -41.38 -1.73 11.57
C THR A 16 -42.82 -1.17 11.64
N GLU A 17 -43.62 -1.22 10.57
CA GLU A 17 -44.95 -0.57 10.55
C GLU A 17 -46.16 -1.51 10.72
N GLY A 18 -45.96 -2.83 10.87
CA GLY A 18 -47.03 -3.82 10.69
C GLY A 18 -47.39 -4.70 11.90
N ALA A 19 -47.38 -4.21 13.15
CA ALA A 19 -47.78 -5.05 14.28
C ALA A 19 -48.47 -4.30 15.45
N ILE A 20 -49.57 -3.61 15.17
CA ILE A 20 -50.64 -3.42 16.16
C ILE A 20 -51.96 -3.77 15.47
N VAL A 21 -52.25 -5.06 15.42
CA VAL A 21 -53.59 -5.56 15.13
C VAL A 21 -54.20 -5.94 16.47
N ILE A 22 -55.14 -5.13 16.92
CA ILE A 22 -56.11 -5.51 17.93
C ILE A 22 -57.19 -6.26 17.14
N ASP A 23 -57.22 -7.58 17.25
CA ASP A 23 -58.39 -8.36 16.83
C ASP A 23 -58.95 -9.14 18.01
N ASP A 24 -60.26 -8.98 18.11
CA ASP A 24 -61.19 -9.51 19.09
C ASP A 24 -61.69 -10.88 18.60
N ALA A 25 -62.17 -11.69 19.55
CA ALA A 25 -63.02 -12.87 19.38
C ALA A 25 -62.34 -14.17 18.82
N ALA A 26 -62.58 -15.39 19.31
CA ALA A 26 -63.73 -15.89 20.06
C ALA A 26 -63.43 -17.26 20.73
N THR A 27 -63.98 -17.43 21.94
CA THR A 27 -64.72 -18.59 22.48
C THR A 27 -64.07 -19.98 22.63
N HIS A 28 -64.02 -20.44 23.88
CA HIS A 28 -64.81 -21.54 24.50
C HIS A 28 -64.49 -21.50 26.00
N GLY A 29 -65.35 -21.70 26.98
CA GLY A 29 -66.70 -22.24 27.11
C GLY A 29 -66.85 -22.52 28.61
N ALA A 30 -68.05 -22.35 29.13
CA ALA A 30 -68.43 -22.41 30.53
C ALA A 30 -67.73 -23.48 31.38
N ASP A 31 -67.27 -23.08 32.57
CA ASP A 31 -67.61 -23.82 33.77
C ASP A 31 -67.81 -22.86 34.95
N ALA A 32 -69.03 -22.93 35.50
CA ALA A 32 -69.44 -22.25 36.69
C ALA A 32 -68.73 -22.88 37.90
N ALA A 33 -67.77 -22.17 38.47
CA ALA A 33 -67.38 -22.39 39.86
C ALA A 33 -67.89 -21.20 40.68
N THR A 34 -69.13 -21.36 41.13
CA THR A 34 -69.74 -20.60 42.21
C THR A 34 -68.82 -20.56 43.42
N HIS A 35 -68.16 -19.44 43.67
CA HIS A 35 -67.79 -19.08 45.04
C HIS A 35 -68.99 -18.39 45.66
N GLY A 36 -69.95 -19.23 46.08
CA GLY A 36 -70.87 -18.86 47.12
C GLY A 36 -70.04 -18.50 48.34
N VAL A 37 -69.95 -17.21 48.62
CA VAL A 37 -69.57 -16.75 49.95
C VAL A 37 -70.82 -16.94 50.77
N ASP A 38 -70.80 -17.98 51.60
CA ASP A 38 -71.88 -18.27 52.54
C ASP A 38 -72.27 -16.99 53.27
N ALA A 39 -73.51 -16.57 53.03
CA ALA A 39 -74.19 -15.56 53.82
C ALA A 39 -74.50 -16.15 55.20
N ALA A 40 -73.47 -16.27 56.04
CA ALA A 40 -73.65 -16.42 57.48
C ALA A 40 -73.91 -15.01 58.02
N GLY A 41 -75.20 -14.74 58.27
CA GLY A 41 -75.68 -13.42 58.64
C GLY A 41 -75.03 -12.88 59.92
N HIS A 42 -74.80 -11.58 59.93
CA HIS A 42 -74.77 -10.79 61.15
C HIS A 42 -75.56 -9.51 60.97
N ALA A 43 -76.40 -9.27 61.97
CA ALA A 43 -77.42 -8.25 62.06
C ALA A 43 -76.84 -6.83 62.06
N ALA A 44 -77.69 -5.90 61.62
CA ALA A 44 -77.42 -4.49 61.52
C ALA A 44 -77.11 -3.83 62.88
N GLU A 45 -76.04 -3.04 62.91
CA GLU A 45 -75.89 -1.90 63.82
C GLU A 45 -75.19 -0.74 63.09
N ALA A 46 -75.45 0.47 63.55
CA ALA A 46 -75.40 1.71 62.78
C ALA A 46 -74.00 2.20 62.36
N ALA A 47 -73.96 2.68 61.11
CA ALA A 47 -73.22 3.87 60.65
C ALA A 47 -71.70 3.90 60.85
N GLY A 48 -71.01 3.02 60.11
CA GLY A 48 -69.74 3.31 59.47
C GLY A 48 -69.76 2.62 58.10
N LEU A 49 -69.16 3.21 57.06
CA LEU A 49 -69.00 2.50 55.78
C LEU A 49 -68.45 1.09 56.08
N PRO A 50 -69.05 -0.01 55.59
CA PRO A 50 -68.64 -1.38 55.93
C PRO A 50 -67.17 -1.69 55.57
N GLN A 51 -66.55 -0.84 54.74
CA GLN A 51 -65.12 -0.85 54.40
C GLN A 51 -64.19 -0.38 55.54
N LEU A 52 -64.70 0.28 56.58
CA LEU A 52 -63.93 0.91 57.67
C LEU A 52 -64.09 0.21 59.02
N ASP A 53 -64.56 -1.04 59.04
CA ASP A 53 -64.63 -1.84 60.25
C ASP A 53 -63.24 -2.31 60.68
N ILE A 54 -62.73 -1.65 61.74
CA ILE A 54 -61.39 -1.84 62.32
C ILE A 54 -61.21 -3.27 62.87
N ALA A 55 -62.28 -4.00 63.17
CA ALA A 55 -62.20 -5.38 63.64
C ALA A 55 -61.55 -6.33 62.62
N THR A 56 -61.64 -6.02 61.32
CA THR A 56 -61.06 -6.84 60.24
C THR A 56 -59.61 -6.47 59.87
N PHE A 57 -59.14 -5.29 60.30
CA PHE A 57 -57.82 -4.77 59.93
C PHE A 57 -56.67 -5.64 60.44
N GLY A 58 -56.80 -6.28 61.61
CA GLY A 58 -55.75 -7.16 62.14
C GLY A 58 -55.41 -8.32 61.20
N ASN A 59 -56.43 -9.00 60.66
CA ASN A 59 -56.25 -10.11 59.72
C ASN A 59 -55.73 -9.63 58.36
N GLN A 60 -56.25 -8.50 57.85
CA GLN A 60 -55.79 -7.92 56.58
C GLN A 60 -54.31 -7.47 56.68
N ILE A 61 -53.93 -6.80 57.76
CA ILE A 61 -52.55 -6.37 58.00
C ILE A 61 -51.63 -7.59 58.16
N PHE A 62 -52.06 -8.64 58.85
CA PHE A 62 -51.29 -9.88 58.97
C PHE A 62 -50.97 -10.48 57.59
N TRP A 63 -51.98 -10.69 56.74
CA TRP A 63 -51.76 -11.22 55.39
C TRP A 63 -51.01 -10.26 54.47
N LEU A 64 -51.19 -8.94 54.63
CA LEU A 64 -50.40 -7.94 53.92
C LEU A 64 -48.92 -8.10 54.27
N VAL A 65 -48.58 -8.22 55.56
CA VAL A 65 -47.20 -8.41 55.99
C VAL A 65 -46.65 -9.75 55.49
N VAL A 66 -47.42 -10.84 55.58
CA VAL A 66 -47.00 -12.16 55.07
C VAL A 66 -46.74 -12.11 53.56
N THR A 67 -47.65 -11.56 52.77
CA THR A 67 -47.49 -11.46 51.30
C THR A 67 -46.37 -10.51 50.91
N LEU A 68 -46.19 -9.40 51.64
CA LEU A 68 -45.07 -8.47 51.44
C LEU A 68 -43.73 -9.16 51.71
N VAL A 69 -43.62 -9.95 52.79
CA VAL A 69 -42.40 -10.70 53.11
C VAL A 69 -42.13 -11.76 52.04
N VAL A 70 -43.15 -12.52 51.60
CA VAL A 70 -42.99 -13.51 50.53
C VAL A 70 -42.55 -12.82 49.23
N LEU A 71 -43.18 -11.71 48.84
CA LEU A 71 -42.81 -10.93 47.66
C LEU A 71 -41.38 -10.40 47.77
N TYR A 72 -40.99 -9.87 48.93
CA TYR A 72 -39.64 -9.41 49.21
C TYR A 72 -38.61 -10.52 49.05
N LEU A 73 -38.90 -11.73 49.55
CA LEU A 73 -38.02 -12.89 49.41
C LEU A 73 -37.89 -13.32 47.94
N VAL A 74 -38.99 -13.32 47.17
CA VAL A 74 -38.95 -13.65 45.74
C VAL A 74 -38.14 -12.61 44.95
N LEU A 75 -38.37 -11.31 45.20
CA LEU A 75 -37.62 -10.24 44.53
C LEU A 75 -36.14 -10.29 44.88
N SER A 76 -35.81 -10.36 46.17
CA SER A 76 -34.43 -10.36 46.64
C SER A 76 -33.66 -11.59 46.20
N ARG A 77 -34.32 -12.75 46.12
CA ARG A 77 -33.63 -14.03 45.88
C ARG A 77 -33.74 -14.58 44.47
N VAL A 78 -34.66 -14.08 43.65
CA VAL A 78 -34.85 -14.55 42.26
C VAL A 78 -34.76 -13.40 41.25
N ALA A 79 -35.52 -12.32 41.43
CA ALA A 79 -35.61 -11.27 40.41
C ALA A 79 -34.32 -10.42 40.34
N LEU A 80 -33.87 -9.88 41.47
CA LEU A 80 -32.65 -9.06 41.54
C LEU A 80 -31.39 -9.82 41.08
N PRO A 81 -31.11 -11.06 41.51
CA PRO A 81 -29.91 -11.77 41.05
C PRO A 81 -29.94 -12.08 39.55
N ARG A 82 -31.11 -12.33 38.96
CA ARG A 82 -31.23 -12.54 37.51
C ARG A 82 -30.91 -11.27 36.71
N ILE A 83 -31.41 -10.12 37.15
CA ILE A 83 -31.12 -8.83 36.49
C ILE A 83 -29.64 -8.47 36.65
N ALA A 84 -29.08 -8.68 37.84
CA ALA A 84 -27.66 -8.45 38.11
C ALA A 84 -26.75 -9.32 37.22
N ALA A 85 -27.11 -10.58 36.98
CA ALA A 85 -26.37 -11.47 36.09
C ALA A 85 -26.35 -10.93 34.64
N VAL A 86 -27.51 -10.57 34.07
CA VAL A 86 -27.58 -10.02 32.71
C VAL A 86 -26.79 -8.71 32.57
N LEU A 87 -26.85 -7.85 33.59
CA LEU A 87 -26.10 -6.60 33.59
C LEU A 87 -24.59 -6.87 33.64
N SER A 88 -24.15 -7.82 34.47
CA SER A 88 -22.75 -8.25 34.54
C SER A 88 -22.27 -8.84 33.21
N ASP A 89 -23.07 -9.69 32.56
CA ASP A 89 -22.72 -10.28 31.27
C ASP A 89 -22.56 -9.20 30.19
N ARG A 90 -23.48 -8.22 30.14
CA ARG A 90 -23.38 -7.08 29.21
C ARG A 90 -22.16 -6.21 29.49
N GLN A 91 -21.89 -5.90 30.76
CA GLN A 91 -20.70 -5.15 31.14
C GLN A 91 -19.43 -5.91 30.73
N GLY A 92 -19.37 -7.22 30.99
CA GLY A 92 -18.26 -8.08 30.59
C GLY A 92 -18.05 -8.09 29.06
N ALA A 93 -19.13 -8.23 28.28
CA ALA A 93 -19.06 -8.18 26.83
C ALA A 93 -18.55 -6.81 26.34
N VAL A 94 -19.09 -5.70 26.85
CA VAL A 94 -18.66 -4.34 26.47
C VAL A 94 -17.20 -4.09 26.83
N THR A 95 -16.74 -4.50 28.01
CA THR A 95 -15.33 -4.37 28.39
C THR A 95 -14.44 -5.25 27.51
N GLY A 96 -14.87 -6.48 27.20
CA GLY A 96 -14.16 -7.35 26.27
C GLY A 96 -14.02 -6.75 24.87
N ASP A 97 -15.11 -6.21 24.34
CA ASP A 97 -15.12 -5.55 23.02
C ASP A 97 -14.25 -4.29 23.02
N LEU A 98 -14.26 -3.50 24.11
CA LEU A 98 -13.41 -2.32 24.23
C LEU A 98 -11.93 -2.70 24.27
N MET A 99 -11.56 -3.73 25.04
CA MET A 99 -10.18 -4.23 25.08
C MET A 99 -9.73 -4.75 23.71
N ALA A 100 -10.58 -5.51 23.02
CA ALA A 100 -10.28 -6.00 21.68
C ALA A 100 -10.10 -4.84 20.68
N ALA A 101 -10.96 -3.81 20.76
CA ALA A 101 -10.83 -2.62 19.92
C ALA A 101 -9.53 -1.84 20.19
N GLU A 102 -9.12 -1.70 21.46
CA GLU A 102 -7.84 -1.10 21.83
C GLU A 102 -6.65 -1.91 21.32
N GLU A 103 -6.70 -3.24 21.43
CA GLU A 103 -5.67 -4.14 20.92
C GLU A 103 -5.56 -4.03 19.39
N PHE A 104 -6.68 -4.02 18.66
CA PHE A 104 -6.67 -3.84 17.21
C PHE A 104 -6.16 -2.45 16.81
N LYS A 105 -6.49 -1.41 17.59
CA LYS A 105 -5.97 -0.06 17.36
C LYS A 105 -4.46 0.00 17.58
N LEU A 106 -3.93 -0.70 18.59
CA LEU A 106 -2.50 -0.79 18.83
C LEU A 106 -1.80 -1.52 17.68
N LYS A 107 -2.30 -2.71 17.30
CA LYS A 107 -1.78 -3.48 16.17
C LYS A 107 -1.80 -2.70 14.85
N ALA A 108 -2.87 -1.94 14.60
CA ALA A 108 -2.95 -1.09 13.42
C ALA A 108 -1.86 0.01 13.42
N ARG A 109 -1.63 0.67 14.56
CA ARG A 109 -0.57 1.67 14.69
C ARG A 109 0.83 1.07 14.57
N GLU A 110 1.06 -0.11 15.13
CA GLU A 110 2.33 -0.83 14.99
C GLU A 110 2.58 -1.24 13.54
N ALA A 111 1.54 -1.73 12.84
CA ALA A 111 1.62 -2.07 11.43
C ALA A 111 1.86 -0.83 10.55
N GLU A 112 1.20 0.30 10.84
CA GLU A 112 1.44 1.57 10.16
C GLU A 112 2.88 2.05 10.34
N ALA A 113 3.39 2.05 11.58
CA ALA A 113 4.77 2.42 11.86
C ALA A 113 5.79 1.49 11.18
N ALA A 114 5.52 0.18 11.14
CA ALA A 114 6.36 -0.79 10.44
C ALA A 114 6.32 -0.58 8.92
N TYR A 115 5.16 -0.28 8.35
CA TYR A 115 4.99 0.02 6.93
C TYR A 115 5.74 1.30 6.54
N ASP A 116 5.58 2.38 7.31
CA ASP A 116 6.27 3.65 7.06
C ASP A 116 7.78 3.51 7.16
N LYS A 117 8.26 2.74 8.15
CA LYS A 117 9.68 2.40 8.27
C LYS A 117 10.17 1.63 7.05
N ALA A 118 9.46 0.56 6.65
CA ALA A 118 9.83 -0.24 5.48
C ALA A 118 9.86 0.62 4.20
N LEU A 119 8.92 1.56 4.05
CA LEU A 119 8.89 2.48 2.91
C LEU A 119 10.07 3.45 2.93
N ALA A 120 10.45 3.99 4.10
CA ALA A 120 11.61 4.85 4.24
C ALA A 120 12.92 4.11 3.97
N ASP A 121 13.06 2.89 4.49
CA ASP A 121 14.23 2.03 4.28
C ASP A 121 14.35 1.66 2.79
N ALA A 122 13.27 1.24 2.14
CA ALA A 122 13.25 0.93 0.71
C ALA A 122 13.61 2.13 -0.17
N ARG A 123 13.15 3.34 0.18
CA ARG A 123 13.53 4.57 -0.54
C ARG A 123 15.01 4.88 -0.38
N THR A 124 15.55 4.73 0.82
CA THR A 124 16.98 4.91 1.11
C THR A 124 17.82 3.90 0.33
N GLU A 125 17.43 2.63 0.34
CA GLU A 125 18.13 1.56 -0.37
C GLU A 125 18.09 1.78 -1.89
N ALA A 126 16.92 2.15 -2.44
CA ALA A 126 16.80 2.48 -3.86
C ALA A 126 17.73 3.63 -4.26
N GLN A 127 17.81 4.69 -3.45
CA GLN A 127 18.73 5.80 -3.70
C GLN A 127 20.21 5.36 -3.63
N ALA A 128 20.56 4.52 -2.65
CA ALA A 128 21.91 3.96 -2.53
C ALA A 128 22.28 3.08 -3.73
N ILE A 129 21.36 2.25 -4.21
CA ILE A 129 21.56 1.43 -5.42
C ILE A 129 21.78 2.31 -6.64
N VAL A 130 20.94 3.34 -6.84
CA VAL A 130 21.09 4.28 -7.96
C VAL A 130 22.44 5.00 -7.91
N ALA A 131 22.86 5.47 -6.72
CA ALA A 131 24.14 6.13 -6.55
C ALA A 131 25.33 5.20 -6.85
N ARG A 132 25.30 3.96 -6.33
CA ARG A 132 26.32 2.95 -6.59
C ARG A 132 26.41 2.60 -8.08
N ASN A 133 25.28 2.33 -8.72
CA ASN A 133 25.25 1.98 -10.14
C ASN A 133 25.74 3.14 -11.02
N ARG A 134 25.40 4.39 -10.69
CA ARG A 134 25.94 5.55 -11.39
C ARG A 134 27.46 5.66 -11.26
N ALA A 135 27.99 5.45 -10.06
CA ALA A 135 29.44 5.47 -9.83
C ALA A 135 30.16 4.36 -10.60
N GLU A 136 29.58 3.15 -10.61
CA GLU A 136 30.13 2.01 -11.34
C GLU A 136 30.09 2.23 -12.86
N ILE A 137 28.97 2.71 -13.40
CA ILE A 137 28.84 3.04 -14.83
C ILE A 137 29.84 4.13 -15.22
N GLN A 138 30.00 5.16 -14.39
CA GLN A 138 30.96 6.22 -14.68
C GLN A 138 32.40 5.67 -14.71
N ALA A 139 32.77 4.83 -13.75
CA ALA A 139 34.10 4.21 -13.72
C ALA A 139 34.36 3.31 -14.95
N GLN A 140 33.35 2.52 -15.36
CA GLN A 140 33.44 1.70 -16.57
C GLN A 140 33.53 2.56 -17.83
N LEU A 141 32.78 3.66 -17.90
CA LEU A 141 32.83 4.61 -19.01
C LEU A 141 34.21 5.26 -19.11
N ASP A 142 34.76 5.73 -17.99
CA ASP A 142 36.09 6.35 -17.94
C ASP A 142 37.18 5.35 -18.40
N GLN A 143 37.08 4.08 -17.97
CA GLN A 143 37.98 3.02 -18.41
C GLN A 143 37.85 2.74 -19.92
N ALA A 144 36.63 2.69 -20.43
CA ALA A 144 36.37 2.46 -21.86
C ALA A 144 36.89 3.61 -22.72
N ILE A 145 36.69 4.86 -22.28
CA ILE A 145 37.23 6.06 -22.94
C ILE A 145 38.75 6.02 -22.96
N ALA A 146 39.40 5.77 -21.82
CA ALA A 146 40.86 5.69 -21.74
C ALA A 146 41.44 4.60 -22.67
N LYS A 147 40.77 3.45 -22.77
CA LYS A 147 41.15 2.39 -23.70
C LYS A 147 40.96 2.82 -25.16
N ALA A 148 39.83 3.42 -25.49
CA ALA A 148 39.55 3.90 -26.84
C ALA A 148 40.58 4.96 -27.27
N ASP A 149 40.91 5.92 -26.39
CA ASP A 149 41.92 6.94 -26.66
C ASP A 149 43.31 6.34 -26.91
N ALA A 150 43.70 5.33 -26.12
CA ALA A 150 44.95 4.61 -26.34
C ALA A 150 44.98 3.87 -27.69
N GLU A 151 43.89 3.21 -28.08
CA GLU A 151 43.78 2.53 -29.38
C GLU A 151 43.79 3.52 -30.56
N ILE A 152 43.09 4.65 -30.42
CA ILE A 152 43.09 5.73 -31.42
C ILE A 152 44.49 6.31 -31.57
N ALA A 153 45.19 6.60 -30.47
CA ALA A 153 46.55 7.11 -30.49
C ALA A 153 47.51 6.12 -31.19
N ALA A 154 47.41 4.82 -30.88
CA ALA A 154 48.22 3.78 -31.51
C ALA A 154 47.97 3.70 -33.02
N ARG A 155 46.70 3.66 -33.45
CA ARG A 155 46.33 3.64 -34.89
C ARG A 155 46.75 4.91 -35.61
N THR A 156 46.71 6.06 -34.95
CA THR A 156 47.17 7.33 -35.49
C THR A 156 48.67 7.29 -35.74
N ALA A 157 49.46 6.87 -34.74
CA ALA A 157 50.91 6.72 -34.88
C ALA A 157 51.32 5.72 -35.97
N GLU A 158 50.61 4.57 -36.08
CA GLU A 158 50.81 3.58 -37.14
C GLU A 158 50.50 4.17 -38.53
N SER A 159 49.40 4.90 -38.66
CA SER A 159 48.98 5.52 -39.92
C SER A 159 49.95 6.63 -40.33
N GLU A 160 50.42 7.44 -39.40
CA GLU A 160 51.46 8.45 -39.66
C GLU A 160 52.77 7.81 -40.11
N ALA A 161 53.18 6.68 -39.51
CA ALA A 161 54.36 5.95 -39.92
C ALA A 161 54.23 5.43 -41.36
N ARG A 162 53.09 4.82 -41.70
CA ARG A 162 52.79 4.38 -43.08
C ARG A 162 52.77 5.56 -44.06
N ILE A 163 52.17 6.68 -43.70
CA ILE A 163 52.16 7.88 -44.56
C ILE A 163 53.58 8.39 -44.81
N ARG A 164 54.45 8.40 -43.79
CA ARG A 164 55.86 8.78 -43.95
C ARG A 164 56.62 7.84 -44.88
N GLU A 165 56.39 6.53 -44.74
CA GLU A 165 57.00 5.52 -45.62
C GLU A 165 56.52 5.67 -47.07
N VAL A 166 55.22 5.81 -47.29
CA VAL A 166 54.64 6.03 -48.62
C VAL A 166 55.17 7.33 -49.24
N ARG A 167 55.30 8.42 -48.47
CA ARG A 167 55.90 9.67 -48.96
C ARG A 167 57.36 9.47 -49.36
N ALA A 168 58.17 8.81 -48.53
CA ALA A 168 59.57 8.54 -48.85
C ALA A 168 59.71 7.67 -50.11
N SER A 169 58.89 6.63 -50.26
CA SER A 169 58.87 5.81 -51.48
C SER A 169 58.40 6.61 -52.70
N ALA A 170 57.38 7.46 -52.56
CA ALA A 170 56.88 8.29 -53.64
C ALA A 170 57.94 9.30 -54.10
N ASP A 171 58.72 9.88 -53.18
CA ASP A 171 59.82 10.80 -53.50
C ASP A 171 60.92 10.09 -54.32
N VAL A 172 61.26 8.85 -53.97
CA VAL A 172 62.23 8.03 -54.72
C VAL A 172 61.68 7.70 -56.11
N SER A 173 60.46 7.18 -56.21
CA SER A 173 59.86 6.84 -57.51
C SER A 173 59.65 8.07 -58.40
N ALA A 174 59.27 9.21 -57.83
CA ALA A 174 59.15 10.47 -58.56
C ALA A 174 60.50 10.93 -59.12
N ARG A 175 61.59 10.73 -58.38
CA ARG A 175 62.95 11.03 -58.83
C ARG A 175 63.39 10.11 -59.96
N GLU A 176 63.15 8.81 -59.85
CA GLU A 176 63.45 7.83 -60.91
C GLU A 176 62.70 8.17 -62.20
N VAL A 177 61.38 8.38 -62.13
CA VAL A 177 60.57 8.78 -63.30
C VAL A 177 61.05 10.11 -63.89
N ALA A 178 61.38 11.10 -63.05
CA ALA A 178 61.89 12.37 -63.54
C ALA A 178 63.26 12.23 -64.24
N GLN A 179 64.14 11.36 -63.73
CA GLN A 179 65.42 11.07 -64.37
C GLN A 179 65.23 10.38 -65.72
N ASP A 180 64.38 9.35 -65.79
CA ASP A 180 64.07 8.62 -67.02
C ASP A 180 63.47 9.53 -68.10
N VAL A 181 62.46 10.33 -67.73
CA VAL A 181 61.82 11.29 -68.64
C VAL A 181 62.83 12.35 -69.13
N THR A 182 63.68 12.85 -68.24
CA THR A 182 64.70 13.85 -68.61
C THR A 182 65.75 13.26 -69.55
N ALA A 183 66.23 12.04 -69.26
CA ALA A 183 67.21 11.35 -70.10
C ALA A 183 66.64 11.08 -71.50
N GLU A 184 65.38 10.66 -71.59
CA GLU A 184 64.70 10.42 -72.87
C GLU A 184 64.48 11.72 -73.66
N LEU A 185 64.16 12.81 -72.96
CA LEU A 185 64.04 14.13 -73.58
C LEU A 185 65.38 14.59 -74.19
N VAL A 186 66.50 14.44 -73.46
CA VAL A 186 67.84 14.81 -73.95
C VAL A 186 68.21 13.99 -75.19
N ARG A 187 67.92 12.69 -75.20
CA ARG A 187 68.14 11.82 -76.37
C ARG A 187 67.31 12.25 -77.57
N THR A 188 66.04 12.60 -77.35
CA THR A 188 65.12 13.05 -78.42
C THR A 188 65.59 14.34 -79.08
N PHE A 189 66.20 15.26 -78.32
CA PHE A 189 66.77 16.52 -78.84
C PHE A 189 68.21 16.39 -79.39
N GLY A 190 68.73 15.16 -79.52
CA GLY A 190 70.04 14.89 -80.13
C GLY A 190 71.24 15.09 -79.20
N GLY A 191 71.02 15.22 -77.89
CA GLY A 191 72.07 15.26 -76.88
C GLY A 191 72.47 13.86 -76.38
N GLN A 192 73.66 13.77 -75.78
CA GLN A 192 74.09 12.54 -75.10
C GLN A 192 73.71 12.64 -73.62
N ALA A 193 72.78 11.78 -73.18
CA ALA A 193 72.34 11.76 -71.79
C ALA A 193 73.43 11.14 -70.90
N ASP A 194 74.11 11.99 -70.12
CA ASP A 194 75.00 11.55 -69.05
C ASP A 194 74.21 11.47 -67.73
N ASP A 195 74.05 10.26 -67.20
CA ASP A 195 73.23 9.98 -66.02
C ASP A 195 73.70 10.75 -64.78
N ALA A 196 75.01 10.99 -64.66
CA ALA A 196 75.59 11.74 -63.55
C ALA A 196 75.20 13.24 -63.62
N THR A 197 75.28 13.84 -64.80
CA THR A 197 74.91 15.25 -65.01
C THR A 197 73.40 15.47 -64.86
N VAL A 198 72.58 14.56 -65.39
CA VAL A 198 71.11 14.62 -65.24
C VAL A 198 70.70 14.47 -63.77
N GLY A 199 71.29 13.50 -63.06
CA GLY A 199 71.05 13.29 -61.63
C GLY A 199 71.41 14.51 -60.78
N ALA A 200 72.57 15.13 -61.04
CA ALA A 200 73.01 16.33 -60.32
C ALA A 200 72.13 17.56 -60.58
N ALA A 201 71.66 17.75 -61.82
CA ALA A 201 70.76 18.84 -62.18
C ALA A 201 69.37 18.67 -61.54
N LEU A 202 68.85 17.43 -61.52
CA LEU A 202 67.59 17.10 -60.88
C LEU A 202 67.66 17.30 -59.36
N ASP A 203 68.76 16.87 -58.72
CA ASP A 203 69.03 17.08 -57.30
C ASP A 203 69.01 18.56 -56.91
N GLY A 204 69.68 19.39 -57.71
CA GLY A 204 69.71 20.84 -57.51
C GLY A 204 68.31 21.46 -57.62
N ARG A 205 67.47 20.94 -58.52
CA ARG A 205 66.11 21.45 -58.73
C ARG A 205 65.10 20.96 -57.68
N MET A 206 65.18 19.69 -57.27
CA MET A 206 64.34 19.14 -56.20
C MET A 206 64.67 19.77 -54.84
N LYS A 207 65.95 20.02 -54.52
CA LYS A 207 66.32 20.75 -53.29
C LYS A 207 65.90 22.23 -53.30
N GLY A 208 65.85 22.86 -54.48
CA GLY A 208 65.46 24.26 -54.63
C GLY A 208 63.96 24.55 -54.55
N ALA A 209 63.10 23.53 -54.69
CA ALA A 209 61.64 23.67 -54.67
C ALA A 209 61.00 23.42 -53.28
N VAL A 210 61.79 22.98 -52.29
CA VAL A 210 61.34 22.61 -50.93
C VAL A 210 61.73 23.67 -49.88
N GLN A 211 62.27 24.82 -50.29
CA GLN A 211 62.41 26.02 -49.45
C GLN A 211 61.23 26.96 -49.63
#